data_AF-A0A433UL40-F1
#
_entry.id   AF-A0A433UL40-F1
#
_cell.length_a   1.000
_cell.length_b   1.000
_cell.length_c   1.000
_cell.angle_alpha   90.00
_cell.angle_beta   90.00
_cell.angle_gamma   90.00
#
_symmetry.space_group_name_H-M   'P 1'
#
loop_
_entity.id
_entity.type
_entity.pdbx_description
1 polymer ?
#
loop_
_entity_poly.entity_id
_entity_poly.type
_entity_poly.pdbx_seq_one_letter_code
_entity_poly.pdbx_strand_id
1 'polypeptide(L)'
;MLNQLQQSEKVPVRNHNHGFYKVTPTGIGVLCGQNSQEFVIAIDCDGYSAHAAIIAHQPLPTTVAFTSGRPGRAQYLLKLPGNTHPLLKSRKITTAPGEVLEFRGTKLPSILPPSVHPETGYYRWLSGCRPDQIEIAIAPSWVIEQMTKRAKSPKRDYHKNSHSLPTNPEFTGEDTETALLLLEIIHPRFADKYDSWIKVGMALKSVNPTLFCAWEEWSQLSTKYTPGECEYKWQSFRKWGINMQILHRLANLS
;
A
#
# COMPACT_ATOMS: atom_id res chain seq x y z
N MET A 1 -13.17 6.81 -32.35
CA MET A 1 -11.84 6.23 -32.02
C MET A 1 -11.81 4.73 -32.27
N LEU A 2 -12.70 3.93 -31.64
CA LEU A 2 -12.77 2.47 -31.87
C LEU A 2 -12.96 2.07 -33.34
N ASN A 3 -13.86 2.73 -34.07
CA ASN A 3 -14.06 2.45 -35.51
C ASN A 3 -12.84 2.79 -36.38
N GLN A 4 -12.02 3.79 -35.99
CA GLN A 4 -10.79 4.13 -36.72
C GLN A 4 -9.65 3.14 -36.45
N LEU A 5 -9.60 2.59 -35.23
CA LEU A 5 -8.67 1.51 -34.87
C LEU A 5 -8.96 0.24 -35.66
N GLN A 6 -10.24 -0.12 -35.83
CA GLN A 6 -10.66 -1.27 -36.63
C GLN A 6 -10.33 -1.14 -38.13
N GLN A 7 -10.27 0.08 -38.65
CA GLN A 7 -10.05 0.32 -40.09
C GLN A 7 -8.59 0.55 -40.47
N SER A 8 -7.77 1.14 -39.60
CA SER A 8 -6.44 1.63 -39.98
C SER A 8 -5.32 1.27 -39.00
N GLU A 9 -5.65 0.65 -37.86
CA GLU A 9 -4.75 0.36 -36.73
C GLU A 9 -3.99 1.59 -36.21
N LYS A 10 -4.38 2.79 -36.62
CA LYS A 10 -3.69 4.04 -36.34
C LYS A 10 -4.67 5.07 -35.81
N VAL A 11 -4.24 5.85 -34.82
CA VAL A 11 -5.01 6.95 -34.25
C VAL A 11 -4.23 8.26 -34.35
N PRO A 12 -4.90 9.38 -34.66
CA PRO A 12 -4.26 10.68 -34.62
C PRO A 12 -3.97 11.08 -33.17
N VAL A 13 -2.73 11.47 -32.90
CA VAL A 13 -2.28 11.99 -31.61
C VAL A 13 -1.73 13.39 -31.81
N ARG A 14 -2.05 14.28 -30.87
CA ARG A 14 -1.59 15.66 -30.90
C ARG A 14 -0.13 15.74 -30.48
N ASN A 15 0.70 16.43 -31.25
CA ASN A 15 2.08 16.74 -30.88
C ASN A 15 2.17 18.06 -30.09
N HIS A 16 3.35 18.38 -29.58
CA HIS A 16 3.63 19.59 -28.80
C HIS A 16 3.40 20.90 -29.60
N ASN A 17 3.49 20.83 -30.93
CA ASN A 17 3.24 21.95 -31.84
C ASN A 17 1.77 22.05 -32.27
N HIS A 18 0.85 21.41 -31.55
CA HIS A 18 -0.59 21.39 -31.84
C HIS A 18 -0.97 20.74 -33.19
N GLY A 19 -0.03 20.12 -33.90
CA GLY A 19 -0.28 19.29 -35.08
C GLY A 19 -0.66 17.85 -34.70
N PHE A 20 -1.03 17.04 -35.70
CA PHE A 20 -1.40 15.64 -35.50
C PHE A 20 -0.45 14.70 -36.25
N TYR A 21 -0.11 13.58 -35.63
CA TYR A 21 0.59 12.46 -36.26
C TYR A 21 -0.13 11.16 -35.92
N LYS A 22 0.03 10.14 -36.77
CA LYS A 22 -0.62 8.84 -36.57
C LYS A 22 0.28 7.91 -35.76
N VAL A 23 -0.28 7.28 -34.74
CA VAL A 23 0.41 6.22 -33.97
C VAL A 23 -0.41 4.94 -34.00
N THR A 24 0.27 3.80 -33.94
CA THR A 24 -0.37 2.52 -33.62
C THR A 24 -0.31 2.33 -32.11
N PRO A 25 -1.46 2.27 -31.40
CA PRO A 25 -1.44 2.07 -29.96
C PRO A 25 -0.84 0.71 -29.60
N THR A 26 -0.02 0.69 -28.55
CA THR A 26 0.61 -0.54 -28.05
C THR A 26 -0.22 -1.23 -26.97
N GLY A 27 -1.39 -0.69 -26.63
CA GLY A 27 -2.20 -1.23 -25.56
C GLY A 27 -3.47 -0.44 -25.27
N ILE A 28 -4.20 -0.92 -24.27
CA ILE A 28 -5.48 -0.44 -23.77
C ILE A 28 -5.30 -0.19 -22.28
N GLY A 29 -5.62 1.02 -21.84
CA GLY A 29 -5.73 1.36 -20.42
C GLY A 29 -7.18 1.63 -20.05
N VAL A 30 -7.62 1.12 -18.90
CA VAL A 30 -8.85 1.57 -18.26
C VAL A 30 -8.53 2.67 -17.26
N LEU A 31 -9.27 3.77 -17.31
CA LEU A 31 -9.16 4.82 -16.32
C LEU A 31 -10.12 4.49 -15.16
N CYS A 32 -9.58 4.28 -13.96
CA CYS A 32 -10.38 3.99 -12.78
C CYS A 32 -11.21 5.22 -12.37
N GLY A 33 -12.34 4.99 -11.71
CA GLY A 33 -13.31 6.01 -11.30
C GLY A 33 -14.72 5.72 -11.80
N GLN A 34 -15.58 6.75 -11.68
CA GLN A 34 -16.97 6.71 -12.15
C GLN A 34 -17.01 6.70 -13.69
N ASN A 35 -17.72 5.71 -14.25
CA ASN A 35 -18.15 5.69 -15.65
C ASN A 35 -19.69 5.87 -15.73
N SER A 36 -20.29 5.66 -16.90
CA SER A 36 -21.74 5.85 -17.10
C SER A 36 -22.62 4.82 -16.36
N GLN A 37 -22.06 3.72 -15.87
CA GLN A 37 -22.78 2.62 -15.23
C GLN A 37 -22.36 2.42 -13.77
N GLU A 38 -21.07 2.51 -13.49
CA GLU A 38 -20.49 2.08 -12.20
C GLU A 38 -19.18 2.80 -11.88
N PHE A 39 -18.72 2.64 -10.64
CA PHE A 39 -17.42 3.13 -10.20
C PHE A 39 -16.43 1.97 -10.10
N VAL A 40 -15.43 1.96 -10.98
CA VAL A 40 -14.41 0.90 -11.05
C VAL A 40 -13.13 1.36 -10.34
N ILE A 41 -12.57 0.48 -9.51
CA ILE A 41 -11.25 0.60 -8.89
C ILE A 41 -10.35 -0.55 -9.34
N ALA A 42 -9.03 -0.36 -9.23
CA ALA A 42 -8.07 -1.44 -9.42
C ALA A 42 -7.22 -1.65 -8.16
N ILE A 43 -7.03 -2.91 -7.78
CA ILE A 43 -6.07 -3.32 -6.74
C ILE A 43 -4.83 -3.84 -7.44
N ASP A 44 -3.73 -3.09 -7.38
CA ASP A 44 -2.44 -3.44 -7.98
C ASP A 44 -1.51 -4.04 -6.94
N CYS A 45 -1.17 -5.31 -7.12
CA CYS A 45 -0.28 -6.08 -6.29
C CYS A 45 1.11 -6.06 -6.91
N ASP A 46 2.04 -5.38 -6.22
CA ASP A 46 3.41 -5.19 -6.67
C ASP A 46 4.38 -6.21 -6.03
N GLY A 47 4.00 -7.48 -5.93
CA GLY A 47 4.80 -8.56 -5.37
C GLY A 47 4.03 -9.46 -4.40
N TYR A 48 4.66 -10.55 -3.93
CA TYR A 48 3.98 -11.55 -3.09
C TYR A 48 3.53 -10.97 -1.73
N SER A 49 4.26 -10.01 -1.17
CA SER A 49 3.87 -9.36 0.09
C SER A 49 2.61 -8.51 -0.06
N ALA A 50 2.28 -8.01 -1.26
CA ALA A 50 1.03 -7.32 -1.53
C ALA A 50 -0.17 -8.28 -1.44
N HIS A 51 -0.04 -9.49 -1.99
CA HIS A 51 -1.04 -10.56 -1.83
C HIS A 51 -1.17 -11.01 -0.37
N ALA A 52 -0.07 -11.13 0.36
CA ALA A 52 -0.10 -11.46 1.79
C ALA A 52 -0.84 -10.38 2.60
N ALA A 53 -0.67 -9.09 2.27
CA ALA A 53 -1.39 -7.99 2.90
C ALA A 53 -2.90 -8.04 2.63
N ILE A 54 -3.32 -8.49 1.44
CA ILE A 54 -4.73 -8.76 1.12
C ILE A 54 -5.26 -9.89 2.00
N ILE A 55 -4.56 -11.03 2.04
CA ILE A 55 -4.99 -12.22 2.79
C ILE A 55 -5.12 -11.93 4.29
N ALA A 56 -4.25 -11.08 4.84
CA ALA A 56 -4.32 -10.63 6.23
C ALA A 56 -5.60 -9.86 6.58
N HIS A 57 -6.30 -9.31 5.59
CA HIS A 57 -7.66 -8.79 5.74
C HIS A 57 -8.69 -9.87 5.43
N GLN A 58 -8.84 -10.15 4.13
CA GLN A 58 -9.72 -11.17 3.56
C GLN A 58 -9.33 -11.33 2.08
N PRO A 59 -9.36 -12.56 1.53
CA PRO A 59 -9.19 -12.77 0.10
C PRO A 59 -10.12 -11.88 -0.73
N LEU A 60 -9.61 -11.35 -1.85
CA LEU A 60 -10.46 -10.66 -2.82
C LEU A 60 -11.44 -11.67 -3.45
N PRO A 61 -12.67 -11.25 -3.78
CA PRO A 61 -13.57 -12.08 -4.57
C PRO A 61 -12.96 -12.34 -5.95
N THR A 62 -13.28 -13.50 -6.54
CA THR A 62 -12.96 -13.77 -7.94
C THR A 62 -13.59 -12.68 -8.81
N THR A 63 -12.79 -12.04 -9.64
CA THR A 63 -13.16 -10.87 -10.42
C THR A 63 -12.28 -10.80 -11.68
N VAL A 64 -12.57 -9.85 -12.56
CA VAL A 64 -11.70 -9.52 -13.68
C VAL A 64 -10.30 -9.19 -13.17
N ALA A 65 -9.30 -9.97 -13.60
CA ALA A 65 -7.96 -9.91 -13.06
C ALA A 65 -6.90 -10.35 -14.08
N PHE A 66 -5.71 -9.76 -13.97
CA PHE A 66 -4.65 -9.92 -14.95
C PHE A 66 -3.28 -9.67 -14.34
N THR A 67 -2.23 -10.09 -15.05
CA THR A 67 -0.84 -10.03 -14.60
C THR A 67 0.06 -9.53 -15.72
N SER A 68 1.13 -8.82 -15.37
CA SER A 68 2.24 -8.60 -16.30
C SER A 68 3.04 -9.87 -16.55
N GLY A 69 2.87 -10.90 -15.71
CA GLY A 69 3.64 -12.14 -15.75
C GLY A 69 4.93 -12.11 -14.93
N ARG A 70 5.27 -10.97 -14.31
CA ARG A 70 6.33 -10.89 -13.31
C ARG A 70 5.89 -11.57 -12.00
N PRO A 71 6.82 -12.16 -11.23
CA PRO A 71 6.49 -12.86 -9.98
C PRO A 71 5.69 -11.98 -9.00
N GLY A 72 4.57 -12.51 -8.51
CA GLY A 72 3.70 -11.83 -7.55
C GLY A 72 3.02 -10.56 -8.06
N ARG A 73 3.04 -10.27 -9.37
CA ARG A 73 2.37 -9.11 -9.96
C ARG A 73 0.98 -9.45 -10.45
N ALA A 74 -0.04 -8.76 -9.97
CA ALA A 74 -1.40 -8.91 -10.46
C ALA A 74 -2.23 -7.66 -10.21
N GLN A 75 -3.20 -7.40 -11.08
CA GLN A 75 -4.21 -6.37 -10.91
C GLN A 75 -5.59 -6.99 -10.88
N TYR A 76 -6.43 -6.51 -9.97
CA TYR A 76 -7.81 -6.95 -9.78
C TYR A 76 -8.74 -5.75 -9.94
N LEU A 77 -9.71 -5.82 -10.85
CA LEU A 77 -10.74 -4.80 -10.98
C LEU A 77 -11.88 -5.10 -10.03
N LEU A 78 -12.37 -4.08 -9.33
CA LEU A 78 -13.54 -4.18 -8.46
C LEU A 78 -14.46 -2.99 -8.74
N LYS A 79 -15.76 -3.16 -8.51
CA LYS A 79 -16.74 -2.08 -8.55
C LYS A 79 -17.20 -1.73 -7.16
N LEU A 80 -17.45 -0.47 -6.90
CA LEU A 80 -17.98 -0.03 -5.62
C LEU A 80 -19.51 -0.14 -5.60
N PRO A 81 -20.13 -0.46 -4.45
CA PRO A 81 -21.58 -0.46 -4.34
C PRO A 81 -22.13 0.97 -4.19
N GLY A 82 -23.24 1.27 -4.87
CA GLY A 82 -23.99 2.53 -4.74
C GLY A 82 -23.39 3.72 -5.48
N ASN A 83 -23.78 4.95 -5.11
CA ASN A 83 -23.34 6.21 -5.75
C ASN A 83 -22.50 7.12 -4.82
N THR A 84 -22.12 6.65 -3.63
CA THR A 84 -21.46 7.45 -2.57
C THR A 84 -19.93 7.41 -2.65
N HIS A 85 -19.35 7.79 -3.78
CA HIS A 85 -17.89 7.72 -4.03
C HIS A 85 -17.05 9.01 -3.92
N PRO A 86 -17.57 10.23 -3.64
CA PRO A 86 -16.75 11.44 -3.70
C PRO A 86 -15.68 11.54 -2.58
N LEU A 87 -15.68 10.64 -1.59
CA LEU A 87 -14.75 10.65 -0.46
C LEU A 87 -13.58 9.66 -0.61
N LEU A 88 -13.52 8.87 -1.69
CA LEU A 88 -12.48 7.88 -1.88
C LEU A 88 -11.19 8.49 -2.44
N LYS A 89 -10.06 8.01 -1.93
CA LYS A 89 -8.73 8.36 -2.41
C LYS A 89 -7.96 7.11 -2.75
N SER A 90 -7.24 7.19 -3.87
CA SER A 90 -6.20 6.22 -4.19
C SER A 90 -5.15 6.18 -3.07
N ARG A 91 -4.61 5.00 -2.79
CA ARG A 91 -3.68 4.77 -1.69
C ARG A 91 -2.62 3.76 -2.10
N LYS A 92 -1.38 3.98 -1.65
CA LYS A 92 -0.27 3.02 -1.75
C LYS A 92 0.13 2.59 -0.35
N ILE A 93 0.37 1.30 -0.17
CA ILE A 93 0.87 0.71 1.06
C ILE A 93 2.12 -0.09 0.69
N THR A 94 3.27 0.31 1.19
CA THR A 94 4.51 -0.48 1.04
C THR A 94 4.39 -1.73 1.90
N THR A 95 4.50 -2.91 1.30
CA THR A 95 4.31 -4.20 1.98
C THR A 95 5.63 -4.92 2.23
N ALA A 96 6.67 -4.64 1.43
CA ALA A 96 8.06 -5.05 1.64
C ALA A 96 9.00 -4.08 0.87
N PRO A 97 10.34 -4.14 1.06
CA PRO A 97 11.26 -3.38 0.22
C PRO A 97 11.02 -3.67 -1.27
N GLY A 98 10.62 -2.64 -2.03
CA GLY A 98 10.32 -2.77 -3.46
C GLY A 98 8.95 -3.39 -3.80
N GLU A 99 8.10 -3.69 -2.81
CA GLU A 99 6.75 -4.21 -3.03
C GLU A 99 5.69 -3.32 -2.39
N VAL A 100 4.58 -3.14 -3.11
CA VAL A 100 3.51 -2.19 -2.80
C VAL A 100 2.15 -2.84 -3.11
N LEU A 101 1.18 -2.60 -2.24
CA LEU A 101 -0.23 -2.77 -2.54
C LEU A 101 -0.82 -1.39 -2.86
N GLU A 102 -1.28 -1.19 -4.10
CA GLU A 102 -1.89 0.07 -4.54
C GLU A 102 -3.39 -0.09 -4.81
N PHE A 103 -4.16 0.78 -4.18
CA PHE A 103 -5.59 0.97 -4.41
C PHE A 103 -5.76 2.15 -5.37
N ARG A 104 -6.16 1.87 -6.61
CA ARG A 104 -6.31 2.87 -7.68
C ARG A 104 -7.77 3.27 -7.85
N GLY A 105 -8.08 4.52 -7.54
CA GLY A 105 -9.38 5.15 -7.77
C GLY A 105 -9.34 6.16 -8.92
N THR A 106 -10.22 7.16 -8.86
CA THR A 106 -10.45 8.18 -9.90
C THR A 106 -9.18 8.68 -10.60
N LYS A 107 -9.19 8.62 -11.94
CA LYS A 107 -8.13 9.10 -12.86
C LYS A 107 -6.80 8.34 -12.78
N LEU A 108 -6.71 7.23 -12.05
CA LEU A 108 -5.54 6.35 -12.14
C LEU A 108 -5.77 5.26 -13.19
N PRO A 109 -4.85 5.10 -14.16
CA PRO A 109 -4.98 4.09 -15.19
C PRO A 109 -4.61 2.70 -14.67
N SER A 110 -5.18 1.68 -15.28
CA SER A 110 -4.75 0.29 -15.20
C SER A 110 -4.60 -0.27 -16.62
N ILE A 111 -3.43 -0.85 -16.91
CA ILE A 111 -3.08 -1.32 -18.26
C ILE A 111 -3.60 -2.73 -18.46
N LEU A 112 -4.54 -2.92 -19.37
CA LEU A 112 -5.26 -4.18 -19.57
C LEU A 112 -4.52 -5.09 -20.56
N PRO A 113 -4.67 -6.42 -20.44
CA PRO A 113 -4.34 -7.33 -21.54
C PRO A 113 -5.14 -7.00 -22.81
N PRO A 114 -4.58 -7.22 -24.01
CA PRO A 114 -3.24 -7.73 -24.29
C PRO A 114 -2.21 -6.60 -24.53
N SER A 115 -2.22 -5.51 -23.74
CA SER A 115 -1.24 -4.43 -23.89
C SER A 115 0.20 -4.91 -23.75
N VAL A 116 1.13 -4.28 -24.48
CA VAL A 116 2.56 -4.56 -24.39
C VAL A 116 3.09 -4.25 -22.99
N HIS A 117 3.87 -5.18 -22.43
CA HIS A 117 4.65 -5.00 -21.21
C HIS A 117 6.15 -5.11 -21.56
N PRO A 118 7.00 -4.17 -21.11
CA PRO A 118 8.38 -4.05 -21.58
C PRO A 118 9.27 -5.27 -21.27
N GLU A 119 9.01 -5.98 -20.16
CA GLU A 119 9.87 -7.10 -19.72
C GLU A 119 9.31 -8.48 -20.08
N THR A 120 8.00 -8.60 -20.33
CA THR A 120 7.31 -9.91 -20.44
C THR A 120 6.51 -10.04 -21.73
N GLY A 121 6.68 -9.09 -22.65
CA GLY A 121 5.94 -9.03 -23.91
C GLY A 121 4.58 -8.38 -23.74
N TYR A 122 3.67 -9.02 -22.99
CA TYR A 122 2.28 -8.56 -22.87
C TYR A 122 1.69 -8.83 -21.48
N TYR A 123 0.76 -7.96 -21.06
CA TYR A 123 -0.17 -8.28 -19.98
C TYR A 123 -1.10 -9.42 -20.40
N ARG A 124 -1.42 -10.32 -19.46
CA ARG A 124 -2.26 -11.50 -19.69
C ARG A 124 -3.33 -11.65 -18.61
N TRP A 125 -4.51 -12.09 -19.01
CA TRP A 125 -5.59 -12.42 -18.07
C TRP A 125 -5.18 -13.57 -17.16
N LEU A 126 -5.58 -13.52 -15.89
CA LEU A 126 -5.52 -14.71 -15.03
C LEU A 126 -6.56 -15.73 -15.50
N SER A 127 -6.33 -17.01 -15.20
CA SER A 127 -7.23 -18.10 -15.61
C SER A 127 -8.65 -17.83 -15.12
N GLY A 128 -9.63 -17.87 -16.03
CA GLY A 128 -11.05 -17.62 -15.74
C GLY A 128 -11.41 -16.17 -15.38
N CYS A 129 -10.47 -15.23 -15.47
CA CYS A 129 -10.65 -13.85 -15.01
C CYS A 129 -10.79 -12.84 -16.17
N ARG A 130 -11.16 -13.29 -17.37
CA ARG A 130 -11.38 -12.43 -18.53
C ARG A 130 -12.73 -11.70 -18.45
N PRO A 131 -12.87 -10.48 -18.99
CA PRO A 131 -14.14 -9.74 -18.99
C PRO A 131 -15.30 -10.42 -19.72
N ASP A 132 -15.03 -11.34 -20.66
CA ASP A 132 -16.03 -12.15 -21.35
C ASP A 132 -16.39 -13.45 -20.60
N GLN A 133 -15.71 -13.74 -19.49
CA GLN A 133 -15.90 -14.95 -18.68
C GLN A 133 -16.44 -14.63 -17.28
N ILE A 134 -16.13 -13.46 -16.73
CA ILE A 134 -16.54 -13.06 -15.38
C ILE A 134 -16.86 -11.56 -15.33
N GLU A 135 -17.83 -11.21 -14.50
CA GLU A 135 -18.12 -9.81 -14.18
C GLU A 135 -17.08 -9.21 -13.22
N ILE A 136 -17.00 -7.88 -13.22
CA ILE A 136 -16.28 -7.15 -12.16
C ILE A 136 -17.05 -7.31 -10.85
N ALA A 137 -16.39 -7.88 -9.84
CA ALA A 137 -16.97 -8.13 -8.53
C ALA A 137 -17.09 -6.85 -7.68
N ILE A 138 -18.01 -6.87 -6.73
CA ILE A 138 -18.18 -5.79 -5.74
C ILE A 138 -16.97 -5.78 -4.79
N ALA A 139 -16.43 -4.59 -4.51
CA ALA A 139 -15.33 -4.42 -3.59
C ALA A 139 -15.75 -4.80 -2.15
N PRO A 140 -14.96 -5.64 -1.44
CA PRO A 140 -15.17 -5.91 -0.02
C PRO A 140 -15.12 -4.63 0.82
N SER A 141 -15.82 -4.60 1.96
CA SER A 141 -15.85 -3.43 2.86
C SER A 141 -14.46 -2.97 3.27
N TRP A 142 -13.55 -3.91 3.56
CA TRP A 142 -12.18 -3.59 3.95
C TRP A 142 -11.44 -2.81 2.86
N VAL A 143 -11.68 -3.08 1.57
CA VAL A 143 -11.08 -2.32 0.46
C VAL A 143 -11.59 -0.88 0.46
N ILE A 144 -12.89 -0.71 0.66
CA ILE A 144 -13.55 0.61 0.75
C ILE A 144 -12.97 1.40 1.93
N GLU A 145 -12.80 0.76 3.09
CA GLU A 145 -12.21 1.36 4.29
C GLU A 145 -10.76 1.82 4.06
N GLN A 146 -9.94 1.06 3.32
CA GLN A 146 -8.57 1.46 2.97
C GLN A 146 -8.52 2.73 2.11
N MET A 147 -9.53 2.93 1.25
CA MET A 147 -9.64 4.05 0.32
C MET A 147 -10.44 5.24 0.87
N THR A 148 -11.20 5.05 1.94
CA THR A 148 -12.02 6.11 2.52
C THR A 148 -11.14 7.13 3.23
N LYS A 149 -11.35 8.42 2.93
CA LYS A 149 -10.79 9.53 3.70
C LYS A 149 -11.19 9.33 5.16
N ARG A 150 -10.24 8.96 6.03
CA ARG A 150 -10.43 9.12 7.46
C ARG A 150 -10.75 10.59 7.71
N ALA A 151 -11.85 10.87 8.41
CA ALA A 151 -12.08 12.20 8.92
C ALA A 151 -10.80 12.64 9.65
N LYS A 152 -10.24 13.78 9.26
CA LYS A 152 -9.28 14.43 10.14
C LYS A 152 -10.07 14.68 11.43
N SER A 153 -9.60 14.17 12.56
CA SER A 153 -10.06 14.66 13.86
C SER A 153 -10.10 16.19 13.76
N PRO A 154 -11.16 16.86 14.26
CA PRO A 154 -11.30 18.30 14.09
C PRO A 154 -9.97 18.95 14.48
N LYS A 155 -9.37 19.64 13.51
CA LYS A 155 -8.21 20.47 13.80
C LYS A 155 -8.73 21.49 14.79
N ARG A 156 -8.31 21.40 16.06
CA ARG A 156 -8.55 22.45 17.03
C ARG A 156 -8.05 23.74 16.38
N ASP A 157 -8.95 24.70 16.19
CA ASP A 157 -8.63 26.02 15.65
C ASP A 157 -7.57 26.63 16.57
N TYR A 158 -6.32 26.63 16.11
CA TYR A 158 -5.25 27.34 16.75
C TYR A 158 -5.45 28.82 16.40
N HIS A 159 -6.32 29.48 17.17
CA HIS A 159 -6.33 30.93 17.23
C HIS A 159 -4.91 31.37 17.58
N LYS A 160 -4.27 32.08 16.65
CA LYS A 160 -3.05 32.83 16.89
C LYS A 160 -3.38 33.85 17.98
N ASN A 161 -2.96 33.59 19.22
CA ASN A 161 -2.55 34.61 20.16
C ASN A 161 -1.81 34.00 21.36
N SER A 162 -0.70 34.67 21.69
CA SER A 162 0.15 34.58 22.89
C SER A 162 0.85 33.25 23.23
N HIS A 163 2.18 33.34 23.22
CA HIS A 163 3.18 32.49 23.87
C HIS A 163 2.71 31.44 24.88
N SER A 164 2.72 30.17 24.47
CA SER A 164 3.11 29.06 25.33
C SER A 164 3.67 27.94 24.45
N LEU A 165 4.85 27.44 24.81
CA LEU A 165 5.54 26.32 24.17
C LEU A 165 4.62 25.07 24.22
N PRO A 166 4.45 24.29 23.14
CA PRO A 166 3.68 23.07 23.21
C PRO A 166 4.49 21.99 23.91
N THR A 167 4.03 21.62 25.11
CA THR A 167 4.43 20.43 25.85
C THR A 167 3.99 19.15 25.10
N ASN A 168 4.83 18.11 25.19
CA ASN A 168 4.74 16.82 24.49
C ASN A 168 3.34 16.17 24.51
N PRO A 169 2.97 15.37 23.47
CA PRO A 169 1.84 14.45 23.57
C PRO A 169 2.18 13.41 24.66
N GLU A 170 1.33 13.29 25.67
CA GLU A 170 1.49 12.30 26.73
C GLU A 170 1.48 10.89 26.13
N PHE A 171 2.55 10.14 26.40
CA PHE A 171 2.64 8.71 26.17
C PHE A 171 1.74 8.01 27.20
N THR A 172 0.76 7.23 26.77
CA THR A 172 -0.08 6.47 27.70
C THR A 172 0.73 5.30 28.27
N GLY A 173 0.65 5.10 29.60
CA GLY A 173 1.37 4.01 30.27
C GLY A 173 1.00 2.61 29.76
N GLU A 174 -0.28 2.44 29.39
CA GLU A 174 -0.84 1.19 28.85
C GLU A 174 -0.21 0.77 27.51
N ASP A 175 0.06 1.72 26.62
CA ASP A 175 0.73 1.46 25.34
C ASP A 175 2.21 1.07 25.55
N THR A 176 2.85 1.67 26.56
CA THR A 176 4.25 1.38 26.91
C THR A 176 4.37 -0.04 27.48
N GLU A 177 3.47 -0.43 28.37
CA GLU A 177 3.42 -1.77 28.97
C GLU A 177 3.14 -2.84 27.91
N THR A 178 2.16 -2.62 27.04
CA THR A 178 1.84 -3.53 25.94
C THR A 178 3.04 -3.74 25.01
N ALA A 179 3.78 -2.66 24.69
CA ALA A 179 4.95 -2.76 23.82
C ALA A 179 6.09 -3.58 24.45
N LEU A 180 6.30 -3.49 25.77
CA LEU A 180 7.27 -4.29 26.51
C LEU A 180 6.90 -5.78 26.51
N LEU A 181 5.64 -6.11 26.81
CA LEU A 181 5.15 -7.50 26.77
C LEU A 181 5.32 -8.13 25.38
N LEU A 182 5.03 -7.38 24.33
CA LEU A 182 5.23 -7.86 22.96
C LEU A 182 6.72 -8.05 22.65
N LEU A 183 7.60 -7.17 23.14
CA LEU A 183 9.04 -7.29 22.94
C LEU A 183 9.62 -8.56 23.59
N GLU A 184 9.14 -8.93 24.77
CA GLU A 184 9.51 -10.18 25.45
C GLU A 184 9.10 -11.42 24.64
N ILE A 185 7.96 -11.37 23.95
CA ILE A 185 7.46 -12.48 23.12
C ILE A 185 8.26 -12.59 21.81
N ILE A 186 8.78 -11.48 21.28
CA ILE A 186 9.45 -11.49 19.97
C ILE A 186 10.75 -12.29 20.01
N HIS A 187 10.78 -13.40 19.28
CA HIS A 187 11.91 -14.33 19.23
C HIS A 187 13.22 -13.63 18.77
N PRO A 188 14.38 -13.88 19.41
CA PRO A 188 15.65 -13.22 19.10
C PRO A 188 16.12 -13.29 17.63
N ARG A 189 15.72 -14.33 16.89
CA ARG A 189 15.91 -14.44 15.42
C ARG A 189 15.48 -13.21 14.62
N PHE A 190 14.57 -12.39 15.15
CA PHE A 190 14.16 -11.13 14.51
C PHE A 190 15.17 -9.99 14.73
N ALA A 191 16.04 -10.08 15.73
CA ALA A 191 17.18 -9.17 15.91
C ALA A 191 18.36 -9.51 14.96
N ASP A 192 18.45 -10.76 14.47
CA ASP A 192 19.51 -11.17 13.52
C ASP A 192 19.36 -10.58 12.11
N LYS A 193 18.14 -10.13 11.78
CA LYS A 193 17.79 -9.55 10.47
C LYS A 193 17.62 -8.05 10.63
N TYR A 194 18.46 -7.29 9.92
CA TYR A 194 18.49 -5.83 9.96
C TYR A 194 17.10 -5.18 9.78
N ASP A 195 16.30 -5.66 8.81
CA ASP A 195 14.97 -5.12 8.53
C ASP A 195 14.00 -5.27 9.72
N SER A 196 13.91 -6.46 10.32
CA SER A 196 13.04 -6.67 11.49
C SER A 196 13.57 -5.96 12.73
N TRP A 197 14.88 -5.96 12.95
CA TRP A 197 15.53 -5.25 14.06
C TRP A 197 15.20 -3.74 14.04
N ILE A 198 15.36 -3.09 12.89
CA ILE A 198 15.04 -1.66 12.71
C ILE A 198 13.53 -1.40 12.86
N LYS A 199 12.68 -2.29 12.35
CA LYS A 199 11.22 -2.16 12.49
C LYS A 199 10.76 -2.24 13.95
N VAL A 200 11.35 -3.13 14.76
CA VAL A 200 11.09 -3.20 16.20
C VAL A 200 11.50 -1.90 16.89
N GLY A 201 12.70 -1.39 16.62
CA GLY A 201 13.18 -0.14 17.20
C GLY A 201 12.31 1.07 16.82
N MET A 202 11.92 1.19 15.55
CA MET A 202 11.02 2.25 15.09
C MET A 202 9.63 2.17 15.74
N ALA A 203 9.10 0.95 15.92
CA ALA A 203 7.82 0.75 16.59
C ALA A 203 7.90 1.16 18.07
N LEU A 204 8.91 0.71 18.80
CA LEU A 204 9.12 1.08 20.21
C LEU A 204 9.28 2.60 20.38
N LYS A 205 10.11 3.26 19.55
CA LYS A 205 10.29 4.71 19.61
C LYS A 205 9.01 5.49 19.26
N SER A 206 8.16 4.91 18.41
CA SER A 206 6.84 5.49 18.09
C SER A 206 5.87 5.43 19.25
N VAL A 207 5.97 4.38 20.08
CA VAL A 207 5.17 4.17 21.30
C VAL A 207 5.66 5.07 22.40
N ASN A 208 6.93 4.99 22.78
CA ASN A 208 7.52 5.84 23.81
C ASN A 208 9.06 5.91 23.63
N PRO A 209 9.64 7.12 23.47
CA PRO A 209 11.09 7.31 23.34
C PRO A 209 11.91 6.77 24.52
N THR A 210 11.30 6.56 25.69
CA THR A 210 11.98 5.97 26.85
C THR A 210 12.26 4.48 26.69
N LEU A 211 11.66 3.81 25.71
CA LEU A 211 11.84 2.36 25.44
C LEU A 211 13.17 2.02 24.75
N PHE A 212 14.12 2.94 24.70
CA PHE A 212 15.44 2.71 24.12
C PHE A 212 16.16 1.55 24.81
N CYS A 213 16.23 1.56 26.16
CA CYS A 213 16.94 0.52 26.91
C CYS A 213 16.37 -0.87 26.64
N ALA A 214 15.04 -0.99 26.61
CA ALA A 214 14.37 -2.26 26.30
C ALA A 214 14.72 -2.77 24.89
N TRP A 215 14.75 -1.88 23.90
CA TRP A 215 15.17 -2.26 22.55
C TRP A 215 16.65 -2.68 22.51
N GLU A 216 17.52 -1.99 23.23
CA GLU A 216 18.94 -2.32 23.30
C GLU A 216 19.19 -3.68 23.97
N GLU A 217 18.55 -3.95 25.10
CA GLU A 217 18.61 -5.25 25.78
C GLU A 217 18.13 -6.39 24.89
N TRP A 218 16.97 -6.21 24.23
CA TRP A 218 16.47 -7.19 23.26
C TRP A 218 17.42 -7.38 22.07
N SER A 219 18.09 -6.31 21.63
CA SER A 219 19.07 -6.38 20.53
C SER A 219 20.34 -7.14 20.90
N GLN A 220 20.75 -7.14 22.17
CA GLN A 220 21.92 -7.89 22.66
C GLN A 220 21.72 -9.41 22.59
N LEU A 221 20.48 -9.88 22.46
CA LEU A 221 20.19 -11.30 22.25
C LEU A 221 20.64 -11.81 20.86
N SER A 222 20.93 -10.91 19.93
CA SER A 222 21.49 -11.22 18.62
C SER A 222 22.99 -11.43 18.68
N THR A 223 23.48 -12.48 18.00
CA THR A 223 24.92 -12.71 17.82
C THR A 223 25.61 -11.64 16.96
N LYS A 224 24.83 -10.78 16.29
CA LYS A 224 25.32 -9.67 15.45
C LYS A 224 25.32 -8.32 16.18
N TYR A 225 24.97 -8.29 17.46
CA TYR A 225 24.95 -7.05 18.22
C TYR A 225 26.32 -6.38 18.23
N THR A 226 26.32 -5.06 17.98
CA THR A 226 27.51 -4.22 18.07
C THR A 226 27.23 -3.06 19.02
N PRO A 227 28.05 -2.85 20.08
CA PRO A 227 27.88 -1.74 21.00
C PRO A 227 27.80 -0.38 20.29
N GLY A 228 26.83 0.45 20.67
CA GLY A 228 26.63 1.79 20.09
C GLY A 228 25.81 1.84 18.80
N GLU A 229 25.56 0.71 18.11
CA GLU A 229 24.72 0.71 16.90
C GLU A 229 23.25 1.02 17.21
N CYS A 230 22.73 0.51 18.34
CA CYS A 230 21.37 0.79 18.79
C CYS A 230 21.17 2.30 18.97
N GLU A 231 22.06 2.98 19.70
CA GLU A 231 21.97 4.43 19.93
C GLU A 231 22.00 5.22 18.62
N TYR A 232 22.95 4.91 17.74
CA TYR A 232 23.07 5.54 16.42
C TYR A 232 21.78 5.39 15.60
N LYS A 233 21.22 4.18 15.53
CA LYS A 233 19.97 3.93 14.79
C LYS A 233 18.78 4.57 15.47
N TRP A 234 18.68 4.50 16.80
CA TRP A 234 17.59 5.09 17.56
C TRP A 234 17.46 6.57 17.27
N GLN A 235 18.57 7.32 17.27
CA GLN A 235 18.58 8.75 16.94
C GLN A 235 18.10 9.03 15.51
N SER A 236 18.43 8.15 14.54
CA SER A 236 18.04 8.31 13.13
C SER A 236 16.53 8.11 12.86
N PHE A 237 15.82 7.42 13.74
CA PHE A 237 14.41 7.10 13.56
C PHE A 237 13.53 8.35 13.56
N ARG A 238 12.74 8.49 12.48
CA ARG A 238 11.76 9.56 12.29
C ARG A 238 10.35 9.02 12.53
N LYS A 239 9.43 9.87 12.99
CA LYS A 239 8.01 9.52 13.25
C LYS A 239 7.21 9.31 11.94
N TRP A 240 7.53 8.28 11.15
CA TRP A 240 6.77 7.95 9.95
C TRP A 240 6.42 6.45 9.90
N GLY A 241 5.11 6.16 9.83
CA GLY A 241 4.55 4.96 9.22
C GLY A 241 4.70 3.61 9.94
N ILE A 242 5.48 3.53 11.03
CA ILE A 242 5.65 2.31 11.82
C ILE A 242 5.05 2.54 13.21
N ASN A 243 4.21 1.58 13.65
CA ASN A 243 3.44 1.65 14.90
C ASN A 243 3.44 0.28 15.60
N MET A 244 2.77 0.21 16.76
CA MET A 244 2.65 -0.97 17.61
C MET A 244 2.17 -2.25 16.90
N GLN A 245 1.49 -2.16 15.75
CA GLN A 245 1.03 -3.32 14.98
C GLN A 245 2.19 -4.20 14.48
N ILE A 246 3.38 -3.63 14.28
CA ILE A 246 4.57 -4.40 13.93
C ILE A 246 4.98 -5.33 15.08
N LEU A 247 4.92 -4.86 16.33
CA LEU A 247 5.28 -5.66 17.50
C LEU A 247 4.32 -6.84 17.65
N HIS A 248 3.01 -6.61 17.54
CA HIS A 248 2.00 -7.69 17.55
C HIS A 248 2.24 -8.72 16.45
N ARG A 249 2.56 -8.27 15.24
CA ARG A 249 2.80 -9.18 14.11
C ARG A 249 4.01 -10.07 14.35
N LEU A 250 5.10 -9.52 14.86
CA LEU A 250 6.33 -10.28 15.11
C LEU A 250 6.18 -11.22 16.30
N ALA A 251 5.48 -10.78 17.35
CA ALA A 251 5.15 -11.63 18.50
C ALA A 251 4.33 -12.86 18.06
N ASN A 252 3.34 -12.69 17.18
CA ASN A 252 2.56 -13.81 16.63
C ASN A 252 3.37 -14.78 15.73
N LEU A 253 4.53 -14.36 15.23
CA LEU A 253 5.41 -15.17 14.37
C LEU A 253 6.58 -15.79 15.14
N SER A 254 6.69 -15.49 16.42
CA SER A 254 7.80 -15.88 17.30
C SER A 254 7.65 -17.30 17.80
#